data_AF-A0A536P0R8-F1
#
_entry.id   AF-A0A536P0R8-F1
#
_cell.length_a   1.000
_cell.length_b   1.000
_cell.length_c   1.000
_cell.angle_alpha   90.00
_cell.angle_beta   90.00
_cell.angle_gamma   90.00
#
_symmetry.space_group_name_H-M   'P 1'
#
loop_
_entity.id
_entity.type
_entity.pdbx_description
1 polymer ?
#
loop_
_entity_poly.entity_id
_entity_poly.type
_entity_poly.pdbx_seq_one_letter_code
_entity_poly.pdbx_strand_id
1 'polypeptide(L)'
;MPHAPYLHGHRVLLAGGMIGAILLAFDLWLASAVAPPHVALPDFYVYHLAARIGLAHGWATIYDPSLFQPAVTPVVGRYLPYLNPPLLAWLVAPLTLLPYTLATAIWLGVLGGCLALTAWLAAPGSLPVKAAQLIGALALLPVFIGFEFGQASLLIVAAVATAWWLIRQDRPMAAGMVLALLALKPQVAALVPFALLLAGYRRVFVGWMLATVPLVVASWLAVGTAGLTGIEASLRLAQGLGGPLQISIWHTIPIPRLAVPAALLALALSLMIAYRNRGAGPEMPIAAGLVGTMLVSPYVNYYDLAALLLAAWLVLRTQPRGWQRAIIPALYLPVYLAPLWAWPAVLAEGIWLVALAQRGKVQRVGEPVKSDSVRPNAQSGRTRKQAFDGWVKNSSG
;
A
#
# COMPACT_ATOMS: atom_id res chain seq x y z
N MET A 1 -17.73 -34.59 19.52
CA MET A 1 -16.41 -34.24 18.94
C MET A 1 -16.57 -33.09 17.94
N PRO A 2 -16.16 -31.85 18.24
CA PRO A 2 -16.10 -30.78 17.25
C PRO A 2 -14.64 -30.38 16.95
N HIS A 3 -14.00 -31.03 15.96
CA HIS A 3 -12.65 -30.68 15.48
C HIS A 3 -12.60 -30.16 14.03
N ALA A 4 -13.74 -29.93 13.39
CA ALA A 4 -13.80 -29.59 11.96
C ALA A 4 -13.33 -28.17 11.52
N PRO A 5 -13.44 -27.08 12.30
CA PRO A 5 -13.12 -25.74 11.77
C PRO A 5 -11.61 -25.46 11.66
N TYR A 6 -10.76 -26.15 12.42
CA TYR A 6 -9.30 -25.93 12.41
C TYR A 6 -8.61 -26.47 11.14
N LEU A 7 -9.10 -27.60 10.60
CA LEU A 7 -8.50 -28.23 9.41
C LEU A 7 -8.74 -27.43 8.13
N HIS A 8 -9.85 -26.70 8.05
CA HIS A 8 -10.19 -25.89 6.88
C HIS A 8 -9.32 -24.63 6.79
N GLY A 9 -9.05 -23.97 7.93
CA GLY A 9 -8.18 -22.79 7.98
C GLY A 9 -6.72 -23.10 7.60
N HIS A 10 -6.18 -24.23 8.05
CA HIS A 10 -4.84 -24.67 7.67
C HIS A 10 -4.69 -24.96 6.18
N ARG A 11 -5.69 -25.60 5.55
CA ARG A 11 -5.66 -25.90 4.11
C ARG A 11 -5.68 -24.64 3.25
N VAL A 12 -6.46 -23.64 3.62
CA VAL A 12 -6.51 -22.34 2.91
C VAL A 12 -5.17 -21.61 3.03
N LEU A 13 -4.53 -21.64 4.21
CA LEU A 13 -3.21 -21.03 4.41
C LEU A 13 -2.12 -21.72 3.60
N LEU A 14 -2.11 -23.05 3.58
CA LEU A 14 -1.17 -23.83 2.78
C LEU A 14 -1.37 -23.60 1.28
N ALA A 15 -2.62 -23.59 0.80
CA ALA A 15 -2.93 -23.31 -0.60
C ALA A 15 -2.49 -21.89 -1.00
N GLY A 16 -2.79 -20.88 -0.18
CA GLY A 16 -2.34 -19.51 -0.44
C GLY A 16 -0.81 -19.35 -0.42
N GLY A 17 -0.14 -20.00 0.53
CA GLY A 17 1.31 -20.02 0.61
C GLY A 17 1.97 -20.71 -0.60
N MET A 18 1.41 -21.84 -1.05
CA MET A 18 1.89 -22.54 -2.25
C MET A 18 1.69 -21.71 -3.52
N ILE A 19 0.53 -21.07 -3.69
CA ILE A 19 0.28 -20.17 -4.83
C ILE A 19 1.29 -19.03 -4.82
N GLY A 20 1.52 -18.40 -3.67
CA GLY A 20 2.56 -17.38 -3.52
C GLY A 20 3.94 -17.89 -3.91
N ALA A 21 4.35 -19.07 -3.43
CA ALA A 21 5.64 -19.66 -3.78
C ALA A 21 5.78 -19.95 -5.29
N ILE A 22 4.73 -20.46 -5.94
CA ILE A 22 4.70 -20.72 -7.38
C ILE A 22 4.83 -19.41 -8.17
N LEU A 23 4.09 -18.38 -7.77
CA LEU A 23 4.16 -17.06 -8.41
C LEU A 23 5.54 -16.43 -8.24
N LEU A 24 6.13 -16.51 -7.05
CA LEU A 24 7.49 -16.04 -6.82
C LEU A 24 8.53 -16.80 -7.68
N ALA A 25 8.39 -18.12 -7.79
CA ALA A 25 9.25 -18.92 -8.66
C ALA A 25 9.08 -18.55 -10.14
N PHE A 26 7.85 -18.27 -10.57
CA PHE A 26 7.57 -17.77 -11.92
C PHE A 26 8.16 -16.39 -12.16
N ASP A 27 8.03 -15.45 -11.23
CA ASP A 27 8.59 -14.11 -11.33
C ASP A 27 10.14 -14.15 -11.38
N LEU A 28 10.77 -15.02 -10.58
CA LEU A 28 12.22 -15.29 -10.63
C LEU A 28 12.65 -15.88 -11.98
N TRP A 29 11.89 -16.86 -12.49
CA TRP A 29 12.16 -17.44 -13.81
C TRP A 29 12.02 -16.38 -14.90
N LEU A 30 10.94 -15.59 -14.88
CA LEU A 30 10.69 -14.52 -15.83
C LEU A 30 11.80 -13.46 -15.78
N ALA A 31 12.22 -13.05 -14.59
CA ALA A 31 13.33 -12.12 -14.40
C ALA A 31 14.66 -12.66 -14.96
N SER A 32 14.91 -13.97 -14.84
CA SER A 32 16.10 -14.60 -15.42
C SER A 32 16.02 -14.82 -16.94
N ALA A 33 14.81 -14.99 -17.48
CA ALA A 33 14.58 -15.23 -18.90
C ALA A 33 14.55 -13.92 -19.71
N VAL A 34 14.11 -12.82 -19.11
CA VAL A 34 14.23 -11.48 -19.66
C VAL A 34 15.69 -11.02 -19.47
N ALA A 35 16.29 -10.39 -20.47
CA ALA A 35 17.66 -9.89 -20.35
C ALA A 35 17.78 -9.02 -19.09
N PRO A 36 18.61 -9.40 -18.09
CA PRO A 36 18.69 -8.67 -16.85
C PRO A 36 19.17 -7.24 -17.11
N PRO A 37 18.78 -6.27 -16.27
CA PRO A 37 19.31 -4.92 -16.38
C PRO A 37 20.83 -4.94 -16.41
N HIS A 38 21.44 -4.03 -17.18
CA HIS A 38 22.91 -3.90 -17.26
C HIS A 38 23.59 -3.66 -15.90
N VAL A 39 22.82 -3.23 -14.90
CA VAL A 39 23.26 -3.03 -13.52
C VAL A 39 22.26 -3.61 -12.53
N ALA A 40 22.76 -4.21 -11.45
CA ALA A 40 21.92 -4.59 -10.33
C ALA A 40 21.23 -3.35 -9.72
N LEU A 41 19.92 -3.43 -9.53
CA LEU A 41 19.09 -2.40 -8.88
C LEU A 41 19.19 -1.02 -9.56
N PRO A 42 18.72 -0.88 -10.82
CA PRO A 42 18.88 0.35 -11.60
C PRO A 42 18.37 1.62 -10.91
N ASP A 43 17.28 1.57 -10.13
CA ASP A 43 16.78 2.76 -9.45
C ASP A 43 17.57 3.08 -8.18
N PHE A 44 18.06 2.06 -7.45
CA PHE A 44 19.03 2.30 -6.37
C PHE A 44 20.34 2.92 -6.90
N TYR A 45 20.82 2.49 -8.08
CA TYR A 45 21.97 3.11 -8.73
C TYR A 45 21.75 4.61 -8.94
N VAL A 46 20.56 5.02 -9.39
CA VAL A 46 20.20 6.43 -9.58
C VAL A 46 20.24 7.20 -8.25
N TYR A 47 19.74 6.63 -7.16
CA TYR A 47 19.81 7.28 -5.83
C TYR A 47 21.26 7.43 -5.35
N HIS A 48 22.05 6.38 -5.54
CA HIS A 48 23.45 6.35 -5.18
C HIS A 48 24.28 7.34 -6.02
N LEU A 49 24.00 7.44 -7.32
CA LEU A 49 24.65 8.39 -8.23
C LEU A 49 24.29 9.84 -7.85
N ALA A 50 23.02 10.13 -7.56
CA ALA A 50 22.60 11.46 -7.10
C ALA A 50 23.32 11.86 -5.81
N ALA A 51 23.47 10.93 -4.87
CA ALA A 51 24.22 11.16 -3.64
C ALA A 51 25.71 11.44 -3.91
N ARG A 52 26.36 10.67 -4.80
CA ARG A 52 27.75 10.91 -5.19
C ARG A 52 27.95 12.27 -5.87
N ILE A 53 27.05 12.64 -6.78
CA ILE A 53 27.09 13.95 -7.45
C ILE A 53 26.92 15.06 -6.41
N GLY A 54 25.95 14.94 -5.51
CA GLY A 54 25.71 15.93 -4.47
C GLY A 54 26.89 16.14 -3.53
N LEU A 55 27.60 15.06 -3.17
CA LEU A 55 28.81 15.13 -2.34
C LEU A 55 30.02 15.70 -3.10
N ALA A 56 30.18 15.40 -4.40
CA ALA A 56 31.36 15.79 -5.17
C ALA A 56 31.23 17.19 -5.82
N HIS A 57 30.02 17.57 -6.24
CA HIS A 57 29.73 18.76 -7.04
C HIS A 57 28.69 19.69 -6.39
N GLY A 58 28.27 19.39 -5.16
CA GLY A 58 27.28 20.16 -4.42
C GLY A 58 25.83 19.75 -4.72
N TRP A 59 24.95 19.87 -3.72
CA TRP A 59 23.56 19.40 -3.82
C TRP A 59 22.72 20.12 -4.90
N ALA A 60 23.09 21.33 -5.30
CA ALA A 60 22.42 22.07 -6.38
C ALA A 60 22.54 21.40 -7.76
N THR A 61 23.51 20.50 -7.95
CA THR A 61 23.81 19.89 -9.25
C THR A 61 23.26 18.47 -9.41
N ILE A 62 22.55 17.92 -8.41
CA ILE A 62 22.03 16.52 -8.45
C ILE A 62 21.01 16.27 -9.56
N TYR A 63 20.41 17.33 -10.12
CA TYR A 63 19.47 17.27 -11.24
C TYR A 63 20.08 17.74 -12.56
N ASP A 64 21.38 18.08 -12.59
CA ASP A 64 22.06 18.57 -13.79
C ASP A 64 22.27 17.42 -14.78
N PRO A 65 21.63 17.45 -15.97
CA PRO A 65 21.78 16.40 -16.96
C PRO A 65 23.21 16.25 -17.47
N SER A 66 24.01 17.32 -17.46
CA SER A 66 25.41 17.29 -17.92
C SER A 66 26.31 16.42 -17.03
N LEU A 67 25.98 16.28 -15.75
CA LEU A 67 26.65 15.38 -14.81
C LEU A 67 25.98 14.01 -14.75
N PHE A 68 24.64 13.99 -14.77
CA PHE A 68 23.88 12.76 -14.53
C PHE A 68 23.87 11.83 -15.74
N GLN A 69 23.64 12.36 -16.95
CA GLN A 69 23.46 11.56 -18.15
C GLN A 69 24.72 10.76 -18.55
N PRO A 70 25.93 11.34 -18.56
CA PRO A 70 27.14 10.60 -18.90
C PRO A 70 27.48 9.50 -17.89
N ALA A 71 27.09 9.65 -16.63
CA ALA A 71 27.37 8.69 -15.57
C ALA A 71 26.33 7.55 -15.49
N VAL A 72 25.07 7.80 -15.86
CA VAL A 72 24.00 6.79 -15.79
C VAL A 72 23.88 5.95 -17.06
N THR A 73 24.04 6.55 -18.23
CA THR A 73 23.73 5.90 -19.52
C THR A 73 24.62 4.68 -19.80
N PRO A 74 25.95 4.73 -19.58
CA PRO A 74 26.81 3.55 -19.81
C PRO A 74 26.50 2.36 -18.88
N VAL A 75 25.91 2.64 -17.72
CA VAL A 75 25.65 1.63 -16.67
C VAL A 75 24.23 1.07 -16.78
N VAL A 76 23.24 1.91 -17.06
CA VAL A 76 21.82 1.52 -17.15
C VAL A 76 21.40 1.19 -18.59
N GLY A 77 22.19 1.60 -19.58
CA GLY A 77 21.91 1.42 -21.02
C GLY A 77 20.99 2.49 -21.62
N ARG A 78 20.48 3.42 -20.80
CA ARG A 78 19.65 4.56 -21.22
C ARG A 78 19.79 5.73 -20.24
N TYR A 79 19.38 6.91 -20.65
CA TYR A 79 19.27 8.03 -19.73
C TYR A 79 18.09 7.80 -18.77
N LEU A 80 18.38 7.84 -17.47
CA LEU A 80 17.40 7.75 -16.39
C LEU A 80 17.67 8.91 -15.41
N PRO A 81 16.87 9.99 -15.44
CA PRO A 81 17.12 11.15 -14.59
C PRO A 81 16.78 10.86 -13.13
N TYR A 82 17.39 11.61 -12.21
CA TYR A 82 16.98 11.61 -10.81
C TYR A 82 15.70 12.42 -10.60
N LEU A 83 14.67 11.79 -10.04
CA LEU A 83 13.32 12.39 -9.89
C LEU A 83 12.92 12.62 -8.43
N ASN A 84 13.65 12.02 -7.49
CA ASN A 84 13.27 12.06 -6.08
C ASN A 84 13.72 13.37 -5.43
N PRO A 85 13.06 13.78 -4.33
CA PRO A 85 13.54 14.87 -3.50
C PRO A 85 14.95 14.61 -2.95
N PRO A 86 15.75 15.66 -2.67
CA PRO A 86 17.14 15.53 -2.20
C PRO A 86 17.29 14.65 -0.96
N LEU A 87 16.25 14.59 -0.12
CA LEU A 87 16.16 13.74 1.06
C LEU A 87 16.50 12.28 0.77
N LEU A 88 16.11 11.74 -0.39
CA LEU A 88 16.41 10.36 -0.73
C LEU A 88 17.89 10.16 -1.06
N ALA A 89 18.52 11.12 -1.75
CA ALA A 89 19.97 11.11 -1.97
C ALA A 89 20.73 11.24 -0.64
N TRP A 90 20.25 12.08 0.29
CA TRP A 90 20.86 12.19 1.62
C TRP A 90 20.76 10.91 2.43
N LEU A 91 19.62 10.22 2.36
CA LEU A 91 19.44 8.92 3.00
C LEU A 91 20.44 7.88 2.46
N VAL A 92 20.74 7.93 1.16
CA VAL A 92 21.67 7.00 0.49
C VAL A 92 23.13 7.45 0.59
N ALA A 93 23.41 8.73 0.88
CA ALA A 93 24.77 9.28 0.93
C ALA A 93 25.76 8.49 1.80
N PRO A 94 25.42 8.01 3.01
CA PRO A 94 26.33 7.19 3.80
C PRO A 94 26.74 5.88 3.11
N LEU A 95 25.87 5.30 2.26
CA LEU A 95 26.16 4.07 1.53
C LEU A 95 27.16 4.28 0.40
N THR A 96 27.36 5.53 -0.05
CA THR A 96 28.35 5.84 -1.10
C THR A 96 29.80 5.69 -0.64
N LEU A 97 30.02 5.58 0.67
CA LEU A 97 31.32 5.28 1.28
C LEU A 97 31.72 3.81 1.15
N LEU A 98 30.78 2.95 0.76
CA LEU A 98 30.97 1.51 0.66
C LEU A 98 31.14 1.09 -0.81
N PRO A 99 31.77 -0.07 -1.08
CA PRO A 99 31.69 -0.69 -2.40
C PRO A 99 30.24 -0.87 -2.81
N TYR A 100 29.92 -0.62 -4.09
CA TYR A 100 28.55 -0.61 -4.59
C TYR A 100 27.79 -1.90 -4.26
N THR A 101 28.43 -3.07 -4.36
CA THR A 101 27.85 -4.37 -4.00
C THR A 101 27.40 -4.45 -2.54
N LEU A 102 28.17 -3.88 -1.62
CA LEU A 102 27.81 -3.84 -0.21
C LEU A 102 26.68 -2.84 0.04
N ALA A 103 26.73 -1.67 -0.61
CA ALA A 103 25.66 -0.69 -0.57
C ALA A 103 24.32 -1.29 -1.06
N THR A 104 24.34 -2.04 -2.17
CA THR A 104 23.15 -2.74 -2.69
C THR A 104 22.63 -3.81 -1.73
N ALA A 105 23.51 -4.57 -1.08
CA ALA A 105 23.11 -5.60 -0.12
C ALA A 105 22.45 -4.99 1.13
N ILE A 106 23.03 -3.93 1.67
CA ILE A 106 22.45 -3.18 2.81
C ILE A 106 21.10 -2.60 2.41
N TRP A 107 21.00 -1.98 1.24
CA TRP A 107 19.76 -1.41 0.75
C TRP A 107 18.64 -2.46 0.62
N LEU A 108 18.93 -3.62 0.02
CA LEU A 108 17.99 -4.73 -0.05
C LEU A 108 17.58 -5.24 1.33
N GLY A 109 18.52 -5.31 2.28
CA GLY A 109 18.23 -5.65 3.67
C GLY A 109 17.27 -4.66 4.32
N VAL A 110 17.44 -3.36 4.06
CA VAL A 110 16.52 -2.30 4.53
C VAL A 110 15.12 -2.48 3.90
N LEU A 111 15.03 -2.72 2.60
CA LEU A 111 13.75 -2.95 1.92
C LEU A 111 13.02 -4.21 2.46
N GLY A 112 13.77 -5.30 2.65
CA GLY A 112 13.27 -6.54 3.25
C GLY A 112 12.78 -6.33 4.69
N GLY A 113 13.55 -5.60 5.50
CA GLY A 113 13.16 -5.20 6.85
C GLY A 113 11.89 -4.36 6.87
N CYS A 114 11.74 -3.42 5.93
CA CYS A 114 10.54 -2.59 5.79
C CYS A 114 9.30 -3.43 5.45
N LEU A 115 9.42 -4.37 4.52
CA LEU A 115 8.31 -5.27 4.17
C LEU A 115 7.94 -6.18 5.36
N ALA A 116 8.94 -6.76 6.03
CA ALA A 116 8.73 -7.61 7.20
C ALA A 116 8.07 -6.84 8.35
N LEU A 117 8.52 -5.61 8.62
CA LEU A 117 7.92 -4.72 9.62
C LEU A 117 6.46 -4.39 9.25
N THR A 118 6.20 -4.07 7.99
CA THR A 118 4.84 -3.78 7.49
C THR A 118 3.93 -4.99 7.72
N ALA A 119 4.38 -6.20 7.38
CA ALA A 119 3.61 -7.43 7.60
C ALA A 119 3.38 -7.70 9.10
N TRP A 120 4.42 -7.54 9.92
CA TRP A 120 4.33 -7.73 11.37
C TRP A 120 3.29 -6.80 12.00
N LEU A 121 3.28 -5.52 11.62
CA LEU A 121 2.34 -4.52 12.10
C LEU A 121 0.93 -4.74 11.55
N ALA A 122 0.80 -4.71 10.21
CA ALA A 122 -0.46 -4.47 9.53
C ALA A 122 -1.13 -5.74 8.98
N ALA A 123 -0.41 -6.83 8.69
CA ALA A 123 -1.07 -8.04 8.20
C ALA A 123 -2.02 -8.60 9.28
N PRO A 124 -3.29 -8.96 8.96
CA PRO A 124 -4.23 -9.54 9.91
C PRO A 124 -3.89 -11.00 10.24
N GLY A 125 -4.35 -11.49 11.40
CA GLY A 125 -4.26 -12.90 11.79
C GLY A 125 -3.09 -13.26 12.70
N SER A 126 -2.93 -14.55 12.96
CA SER A 126 -1.86 -15.13 13.79
C SER A 126 -0.50 -15.09 13.06
N LEU A 127 0.59 -15.35 13.79
CA LEU A 127 1.94 -15.28 13.21
C LEU A 127 2.14 -16.17 11.96
N PRO A 128 1.67 -17.43 11.91
CA PRO A 128 1.75 -18.23 10.68
C PRO A 128 0.98 -17.63 9.51
N VAL A 129 -0.17 -17.00 9.78
CA VAL A 129 -1.00 -16.33 8.77
C VAL A 129 -0.31 -15.08 8.23
N LYS A 130 0.39 -14.33 9.10
CA LYS A 130 1.22 -13.19 8.68
C LYS A 130 2.42 -13.65 7.85
N ALA A 131 3.07 -14.76 8.23
CA ALA A 131 4.17 -15.33 7.47
C ALA A 131 3.74 -15.78 6.07
N ALA A 132 2.59 -16.46 5.95
CA ALA A 132 2.02 -16.82 4.65
C ALA A 132 1.69 -15.58 3.79
N GLN A 133 1.13 -14.53 4.41
CA GLN A 133 0.88 -13.25 3.72
C GLN A 133 2.16 -12.52 3.32
N LEU A 134 3.25 -12.63 4.09
CA LEU A 134 4.54 -12.07 3.74
C LEU A 134 5.13 -12.78 2.50
N ILE A 135 5.04 -14.11 2.44
CA ILE A 135 5.44 -14.88 1.26
C ILE A 135 4.58 -14.47 0.05
N GLY A 136 3.26 -14.39 0.25
CA GLY A 136 2.34 -13.90 -0.79
C GLY A 136 2.66 -12.48 -1.23
N ALA A 137 3.06 -11.59 -0.31
CA ALA A 137 3.47 -10.22 -0.60
C ALA A 137 4.75 -10.16 -1.42
N LEU A 138 5.74 -11.01 -1.13
CA LEU A 138 6.96 -11.13 -1.94
C LEU A 138 6.65 -11.60 -3.38
N ALA A 139 5.66 -12.47 -3.52
CA ALA A 139 5.17 -12.96 -4.80
C ALA A 139 4.26 -11.97 -5.54
N LEU A 140 3.90 -10.84 -4.92
CA LEU A 140 3.21 -9.78 -5.65
C LEU A 140 4.23 -9.11 -6.57
N LEU A 141 4.01 -9.21 -7.87
CA LEU A 141 4.92 -8.66 -8.87
C LEU A 141 5.33 -7.18 -8.62
N PRO A 142 4.47 -6.25 -8.13
CA PRO A 142 4.91 -4.90 -7.76
C PRO A 142 5.98 -4.86 -6.67
N VAL A 143 5.87 -5.73 -5.67
CA VAL A 143 6.85 -5.86 -4.58
C VAL A 143 8.12 -6.51 -5.10
N PHE A 144 7.99 -7.59 -5.89
CA PHE A 144 9.11 -8.27 -6.53
C PHE A 144 9.93 -7.33 -7.41
N ILE A 145 9.29 -6.61 -8.34
CA ILE A 145 9.93 -5.61 -9.18
C ILE A 145 10.50 -4.46 -8.34
N GLY A 146 9.85 -4.11 -7.22
CA GLY A 146 10.40 -3.16 -6.26
C GLY A 146 11.76 -3.61 -5.69
N PHE A 147 11.95 -4.90 -5.42
CA PHE A 147 13.26 -5.44 -5.04
C PHE A 147 14.23 -5.44 -6.21
N GLU A 148 13.84 -5.89 -7.40
CA GLU A 148 14.69 -5.92 -8.61
C GLU A 148 15.24 -4.53 -8.98
N PHE A 149 14.47 -3.47 -8.73
CA PHE A 149 14.88 -2.10 -9.04
C PHE A 149 15.52 -1.37 -7.84
N GLY A 150 15.37 -1.91 -6.61
CA GLY A 150 15.86 -1.27 -5.39
C GLY A 150 15.01 -0.06 -4.98
N GLN A 151 13.68 -0.19 -5.03
CA GLN A 151 12.75 0.92 -4.88
C GLN A 151 12.48 1.34 -3.44
N ALA A 152 12.55 2.66 -3.21
CA ALA A 152 12.30 3.27 -1.90
C ALA A 152 10.82 3.21 -1.45
N SER A 153 9.91 2.74 -2.30
CA SER A 153 8.46 2.70 -2.01
C SER A 153 8.14 1.87 -0.76
N LEU A 154 8.87 0.78 -0.50
CA LEU A 154 8.70 -0.03 0.71
C LEU A 154 9.05 0.71 2.01
N LEU A 155 9.98 1.69 1.97
CA LEU A 155 10.24 2.57 3.11
C LEU A 155 9.01 3.41 3.45
N ILE A 156 8.33 3.94 2.43
CA ILE A 156 7.11 4.74 2.63
C ILE A 156 5.98 3.87 3.17
N VAL A 157 5.81 2.67 2.62
CA VAL A 157 4.81 1.71 3.11
C VAL A 157 5.05 1.36 4.58
N ALA A 158 6.30 1.09 4.96
CA ALA A 158 6.66 0.82 6.37
C ALA A 158 6.43 2.05 7.27
N ALA A 159 6.72 3.26 6.79
CA ALA A 159 6.45 4.50 7.53
C ALA A 159 4.94 4.68 7.79
N VAL A 160 4.09 4.44 6.77
CA VAL A 160 2.63 4.51 6.93
C VAL A 160 2.12 3.42 7.88
N ALA A 161 2.63 2.19 7.79
CA ALA A 161 2.27 1.11 8.71
C ALA A 161 2.68 1.42 10.16
N THR A 162 3.87 2.00 10.35
CA THR A 162 4.37 2.43 11.66
C THR A 162 3.54 3.58 12.22
N ALA A 163 3.15 4.54 11.38
CA ALA A 163 2.25 5.62 11.77
C ALA A 163 0.86 5.09 12.18
N TRP A 164 0.28 4.17 11.42
CA TRP A 164 -0.95 3.47 11.80
C TRP A 164 -0.82 2.80 13.18
N TRP A 165 0.27 2.07 13.41
CA TRP A 165 0.54 1.43 14.69
C TRP A 165 0.67 2.45 15.83
N LEU A 166 1.43 3.53 15.64
CA LEU A 166 1.58 4.60 16.63
C LEU A 166 0.26 5.31 16.95
N ILE A 167 -0.63 5.50 15.97
CA ILE A 167 -2.00 6.00 16.21
C ILE A 167 -2.76 5.04 17.11
N ARG A 168 -2.66 3.73 16.87
CA ARG A 168 -3.30 2.70 17.72
C ARG A 168 -2.71 2.61 19.13
N GLN A 169 -1.47 3.08 19.32
CA GLN A 169 -0.81 3.19 20.62
C GLN A 169 -1.03 4.56 21.30
N ASP A 170 -1.97 5.38 20.81
CA ASP A 170 -2.25 6.73 21.30
C ASP A 170 -1.03 7.67 21.30
N ARG A 171 -0.13 7.50 20.31
CA ARG A 171 1.04 8.35 20.07
C ARG A 171 0.91 9.16 18.77
N PRO A 172 -0.11 10.03 18.63
CA PRO A 172 -0.41 10.68 17.36
C PRO A 172 0.68 11.63 16.86
N MET A 173 1.40 12.34 17.75
CA MET A 173 2.50 13.21 17.32
C MET A 173 3.66 12.43 16.70
N ALA A 174 4.08 11.34 17.36
CA ALA A 174 5.11 10.45 16.84
C ALA A 174 4.68 9.81 15.51
N ALA A 175 3.41 9.41 15.39
CA ALA A 175 2.87 8.92 14.12
C ALA A 175 3.03 9.96 12.99
N GLY A 176 2.73 11.23 13.29
CA GLY A 176 2.93 12.34 12.37
C GLY A 176 4.39 12.50 11.96
N MET A 177 5.31 12.51 12.93
CA MET A 177 6.75 12.64 12.66
C MET A 177 7.26 11.49 11.77
N VAL A 178 6.81 10.25 11.99
CA VAL A 178 7.16 9.11 11.13
C VAL A 178 6.61 9.30 9.71
N LEU A 179 5.41 9.87 9.55
CA LEU A 179 4.88 10.21 8.22
C LEU A 179 5.71 11.26 7.49
N ALA A 180 6.67 11.94 8.13
CA ALA A 180 7.55 12.86 7.41
C ALA A 180 8.45 12.14 6.39
N LEU A 181 8.68 10.83 6.57
CA LEU A 181 9.39 9.99 5.60
C LEU A 181 8.68 9.93 4.23
N LEU A 182 7.39 10.28 4.14
CA LEU A 182 6.69 10.43 2.86
C LEU A 182 7.39 11.43 1.94
N ALA A 183 8.11 12.41 2.49
CA ALA A 183 8.87 13.40 1.72
C ALA A 183 10.02 12.77 0.89
N LEU A 184 10.44 11.54 1.18
CA LEU A 184 11.42 10.81 0.35
C LEU A 184 10.83 10.42 -1.02
N LYS A 185 9.52 10.15 -1.05
CA LYS A 185 8.81 9.69 -2.24
C LYS A 185 7.30 9.97 -2.11
N PRO A 186 6.88 11.25 -2.26
CA PRO A 186 5.52 11.69 -1.92
C PRO A 186 4.44 10.97 -2.73
N GLN A 187 4.73 10.60 -3.97
CA GLN A 187 3.78 9.93 -4.86
C GLN A 187 3.28 8.57 -4.34
N VAL A 188 3.88 8.00 -3.29
CA VAL A 188 3.46 6.71 -2.70
C VAL A 188 2.33 6.86 -1.69
N ALA A 189 2.26 7.97 -0.95
CA ALA A 189 1.26 8.13 0.12
C ALA A 189 0.89 9.58 0.47
N ALA A 190 1.10 10.56 -0.43
CA ALA A 190 0.86 11.99 -0.17
C ALA A 190 -0.54 12.33 0.39
N LEU A 191 -1.59 11.59 0.05
CA LEU A 191 -2.94 11.86 0.57
C LEU A 191 -3.17 11.33 1.99
N VAL A 192 -2.31 10.47 2.53
CA VAL A 192 -2.49 9.85 3.86
C VAL A 192 -2.59 10.89 4.99
N PRO A 193 -1.70 11.89 5.11
CA PRO A 193 -1.82 12.91 6.15
C PRO A 193 -3.12 13.72 6.05
N PHE A 194 -3.56 14.06 4.84
CA PHE A 194 -4.80 14.81 4.61
C PHE A 194 -6.04 13.99 4.91
N ALA A 195 -6.05 12.71 4.52
CA ALA A 195 -7.10 11.77 4.89
C ALA A 195 -7.20 11.63 6.41
N LEU A 196 -6.07 11.52 7.12
CA LEU A 196 -6.02 11.48 8.58
C LEU A 196 -6.54 12.77 9.21
N LEU A 197 -6.19 13.94 8.68
CA LEU A 197 -6.73 15.24 9.12
C LEU A 197 -8.26 15.29 9.02
N LEU A 198 -8.80 14.89 7.86
CA LEU A 198 -10.25 14.82 7.62
C LEU A 198 -10.95 13.76 8.45
N ALA A 199 -10.25 12.69 8.81
CA ALA A 199 -10.72 11.67 9.75
C ALA A 199 -10.63 12.09 11.23
N GLY A 200 -10.08 13.29 11.52
CA GLY A 200 -10.04 13.88 12.86
C GLY A 200 -8.72 13.69 13.60
N TYR A 201 -7.70 13.06 12.99
CA TYR A 201 -6.38 12.85 13.58
C TYR A 201 -5.49 14.11 13.47
N ARG A 202 -5.98 15.25 13.99
CA ARG A 202 -5.31 16.56 13.89
C ARG A 202 -3.88 16.55 14.43
N ARG A 203 -3.65 15.86 15.56
CA ARG A 203 -2.32 15.74 16.18
C ARG A 203 -1.32 15.01 15.27
N VAL A 204 -1.77 14.02 14.49
CA VAL A 204 -0.93 13.33 13.49
C VAL A 204 -0.53 14.30 12.39
N PHE A 205 -1.50 15.05 11.86
CA PHE A 205 -1.23 16.06 10.83
C PHE A 205 -0.25 17.14 11.31
N VAL A 206 -0.41 17.62 12.54
CA VAL A 206 0.53 18.60 13.15
C VAL A 206 1.93 18.00 13.29
N GLY A 207 2.06 16.78 13.81
CA GLY A 207 3.37 16.11 13.91
C GLY A 207 4.04 15.91 12.55
N TRP A 208 3.25 15.59 11.51
CA TRP A 208 3.71 15.49 10.14
C TRP A 208 4.21 16.84 9.61
N MET A 209 3.41 17.90 9.74
CA MET A 209 3.82 19.26 9.32
C MET A 209 5.10 19.72 10.02
N LEU A 210 5.19 19.54 11.34
CA LEU A 210 6.36 19.95 12.13
C LEU A 210 7.65 19.25 11.70
N ALA A 211 7.57 18.01 11.23
CA ALA A 211 8.73 17.25 10.77
C ALA A 211 9.00 17.43 9.26
N THR A 212 7.96 17.49 8.42
CA THR A 212 8.10 17.62 6.96
C THR A 212 8.51 19.02 6.53
N VAL A 213 7.95 20.08 7.11
CA VAL A 213 8.27 21.46 6.70
C VAL A 213 9.77 21.75 6.79
N PRO A 214 10.47 21.46 7.91
CA PRO A 214 11.92 21.66 7.98
C PRO A 214 12.70 20.85 6.92
N LEU A 215 12.29 19.60 6.65
CA LEU A 215 12.94 18.76 5.65
C LEU A 215 12.77 19.31 4.22
N VAL A 216 11.57 19.82 3.90
CA VAL A 216 11.29 20.45 2.61
C VAL A 216 12.07 21.75 2.47
N VAL A 217 12.11 22.58 3.52
CA VAL A 217 12.89 23.83 3.53
C VAL A 217 14.38 23.53 3.36
N ALA A 218 14.93 22.56 4.10
CA ALA A 218 16.31 22.15 3.96
C ALA A 218 16.62 21.64 2.55
N SER A 219 15.73 20.83 1.97
CA SER A 219 15.86 20.33 0.60
C SER A 219 15.91 21.48 -0.40
N TRP A 220 15.00 22.45 -0.27
CA TRP A 220 14.96 23.63 -1.13
C TRP A 220 16.22 24.49 -0.99
N LEU A 221 16.68 24.75 0.23
CA LEU A 221 17.92 25.52 0.47
C LEU A 221 19.16 24.82 -0.10
N ALA A 222 19.20 23.49 -0.08
CA ALA A 222 20.34 22.73 -0.59
C ALA A 222 20.43 22.71 -2.11
N VAL A 223 19.28 22.67 -2.82
CA VAL A 223 19.27 22.59 -4.28
C VAL A 223 19.02 23.93 -4.98
N GLY A 224 18.56 24.93 -4.24
CA GLY A 224 18.19 26.23 -4.75
C GLY A 224 17.02 26.20 -5.75
N THR A 225 16.77 27.33 -6.40
CA THR A 225 15.75 27.45 -7.44
C THR A 225 16.09 26.64 -8.69
N ALA A 226 17.39 26.51 -9.01
CA ALA A 226 17.87 25.70 -10.13
C ALA A 226 17.50 24.21 -9.98
N GLY A 227 17.57 23.68 -8.75
CA GLY A 227 17.13 22.31 -8.48
C GLY A 227 15.63 22.10 -8.71
N LEU A 228 14.78 23.09 -8.39
CA LEU A 228 13.34 23.00 -8.67
C LEU A 228 13.06 22.90 -10.17
N THR A 229 13.73 23.74 -10.98
CA THR A 229 13.63 23.67 -12.44
C THR A 229 14.18 22.36 -13.00
N GLY A 230 15.24 21.82 -12.38
CA GLY A 230 15.82 20.52 -12.75
C GLY A 230 14.88 19.34 -12.47
N ILE A 231 14.17 19.34 -11.34
CA ILE A 231 13.14 18.35 -11.02
C ILE A 231 12.00 18.42 -12.04
N GLU A 232 11.52 19.62 -12.35
CA GLU A 232 10.43 19.79 -13.33
C GLU A 232 10.83 19.28 -14.71
N ALA A 233 12.03 19.64 -15.19
CA ALA A 233 12.55 19.16 -16.47
C ALA A 233 12.69 17.62 -16.48
N SER A 234 13.20 17.06 -15.38
CA SER A 234 13.35 15.61 -15.23
C SER A 234 12.00 14.88 -15.21
N LEU A 235 10.98 15.44 -14.55
CA LEU A 235 9.61 14.91 -14.53
C LEU A 235 8.98 14.95 -15.92
N ARG A 236 9.12 16.06 -16.66
CA ARG A 236 8.63 16.17 -18.04
C ARG A 236 9.28 15.14 -18.96
N LEU A 237 10.60 14.96 -18.82
CA LEU A 237 11.33 13.93 -19.56
C LEU A 237 10.83 12.54 -19.19
N ALA A 238 10.68 12.24 -17.89
CA ALA A 238 10.19 10.95 -17.43
C ALA A 238 8.75 10.64 -17.89
N GLN A 239 7.87 11.66 -17.98
CA GLN A 239 6.53 11.50 -18.54
C GLN A 239 6.54 11.25 -20.05
N GLY A 240 7.52 11.81 -20.77
CA GLY A 240 7.70 11.60 -22.22
C GLY A 240 8.40 10.28 -22.58
N LEU A 241 9.13 9.66 -21.64
CA LEU A 241 9.70 8.33 -21.82
C LEU A 241 8.58 7.29 -21.78
N GLY A 242 8.09 6.91 -22.97
CA GLY A 242 7.15 5.80 -23.12
C GLY A 242 7.75 4.52 -22.53
N GLY A 243 7.13 3.99 -21.49
CA GLY A 243 7.56 2.77 -20.84
C GLY A 243 6.43 2.13 -20.04
N PRO A 244 6.30 0.79 -20.07
CA PRO A 244 5.20 0.03 -19.45
C PRO A 244 5.13 0.12 -17.91
N LEU A 245 6.00 0.89 -17.28
CA LEU A 245 6.07 0.99 -15.82
C LEU A 245 5.16 2.07 -15.25
N GLN A 246 4.71 3.08 -16.00
CA GLN A 246 3.88 4.15 -15.43
C GLN A 246 2.40 3.77 -15.41
N ILE A 247 1.83 3.68 -14.21
CA ILE A 247 0.44 3.28 -13.98
C ILE A 247 -0.24 4.38 -13.16
N SER A 248 -0.66 5.41 -13.86
CA SER A 248 -1.44 6.51 -13.32
C SER A 248 -2.60 6.84 -14.24
N ILE A 249 -3.61 7.55 -13.72
CA ILE A 249 -4.68 8.12 -14.54
C ILE A 249 -4.10 8.98 -15.67
N TRP A 250 -3.03 9.73 -15.38
CA TRP A 250 -2.38 10.67 -16.30
C TRP A 250 -1.70 9.97 -17.48
N HIS A 251 -1.11 8.79 -17.26
CA HIS A 251 -0.51 7.98 -18.32
C HIS A 251 -1.57 7.17 -19.09
N THR A 252 -2.54 6.62 -18.37
CA THR A 252 -3.56 5.71 -18.92
C THR A 252 -4.60 6.44 -19.77
N ILE A 253 -4.95 7.66 -19.38
CA ILE A 253 -5.90 8.52 -20.08
C ILE A 253 -5.11 9.71 -20.64
N PRO A 254 -4.50 9.60 -21.84
CA PRO A 254 -3.67 10.65 -22.43
C PRO A 254 -4.50 11.83 -22.98
N ILE A 255 -5.66 12.08 -22.38
CA ILE A 255 -6.63 13.10 -22.75
C ILE A 255 -6.86 13.98 -21.50
N PRO A 256 -6.23 15.15 -21.38
CA PRO A 256 -6.30 15.98 -20.18
C PRO A 256 -7.73 16.30 -19.71
N ARG A 257 -8.65 16.56 -20.66
CA ARG A 257 -10.08 16.83 -20.38
C ARG A 257 -10.82 15.65 -19.72
N LEU A 258 -10.26 14.44 -19.74
CA LEU A 258 -10.80 13.26 -19.06
C LEU A 258 -9.97 12.89 -17.83
N ALA A 259 -8.64 12.97 -17.92
CA ALA A 259 -7.73 12.65 -16.82
C ALA A 259 -7.91 13.58 -15.62
N VAL A 260 -8.05 14.91 -15.85
CA VAL A 260 -8.20 15.89 -14.77
C VAL A 260 -9.48 15.64 -13.97
N PRO A 261 -10.68 15.54 -14.58
CA PRO A 261 -11.89 15.22 -13.82
C PRO A 261 -11.82 13.87 -13.10
N ALA A 262 -11.22 12.84 -13.71
CA ALA A 262 -11.07 11.53 -13.10
C ALA A 262 -10.17 11.58 -11.84
N ALA A 263 -9.03 12.28 -11.92
CA ALA A 263 -8.14 12.49 -10.78
C ALA A 263 -8.81 13.31 -9.67
N LEU A 264 -9.55 14.39 -10.02
CA LEU A 264 -10.31 15.17 -9.05
C LEU A 264 -11.42 14.36 -8.38
N LEU A 265 -12.10 13.49 -9.12
CA LEU A 265 -13.09 12.58 -8.57
C LEU A 265 -12.46 11.56 -7.61
N ALA A 266 -11.34 10.95 -7.99
CA ALA A 266 -10.60 10.03 -7.12
C ALA A 266 -10.12 10.72 -5.83
N LEU A 267 -9.60 11.95 -5.94
CA LEU A 267 -9.22 12.78 -4.81
C LEU A 267 -10.42 13.05 -3.89
N ALA A 268 -11.51 13.58 -4.44
CA ALA A 268 -12.72 13.90 -3.69
C ALA A 268 -13.29 12.64 -3.01
N LEU A 269 -13.31 11.51 -3.70
CA LEU A 269 -13.81 10.24 -3.18
C LEU A 269 -12.92 9.73 -2.04
N SER A 270 -11.60 9.76 -2.18
CA SER A 270 -10.64 9.38 -1.13
C SER A 270 -10.84 10.22 0.14
N LEU A 271 -10.89 11.54 -0.01
CA LEU A 271 -11.10 12.47 1.09
C LEU A 271 -12.49 12.34 1.73
N MET A 272 -13.53 12.11 0.93
CA MET A 272 -14.89 11.83 1.40
C MET A 272 -14.93 10.52 2.21
N ILE A 273 -14.27 9.45 1.76
CA ILE A 273 -14.19 8.19 2.51
C ILE A 273 -13.52 8.43 3.86
N ALA A 274 -12.41 9.18 3.89
CA ALA A 274 -11.72 9.51 5.13
C ALA A 274 -12.61 10.31 6.10
N TYR A 275 -13.27 11.36 5.61
CA TYR A 275 -14.22 12.16 6.40
C TYR A 275 -15.40 11.32 6.92
N ARG A 276 -15.95 10.43 6.09
CA ARG A 276 -17.03 9.52 6.50
C ARG A 276 -16.56 8.44 7.47
N ASN A 277 -15.26 8.22 7.67
CA ASN A 277 -14.77 7.23 8.65
C ASN A 277 -14.21 7.89 9.92
N ARG A 278 -14.55 9.17 10.18
CA ARG A 278 -14.30 9.82 11.47
C ARG A 278 -14.84 8.97 12.63
N GLY A 279 -13.97 8.67 13.59
CA GLY A 279 -14.31 7.89 14.78
C GLY A 279 -14.38 6.38 14.60
N ALA A 280 -14.19 5.85 13.38
CA ALA A 280 -14.24 4.40 13.11
C ALA A 280 -12.86 3.70 13.21
N GLY A 281 -11.78 4.47 13.44
CA GLY A 281 -10.40 3.99 13.43
C GLY A 281 -9.59 4.57 12.25
N PRO A 282 -8.24 4.48 12.30
CA PRO A 282 -7.36 5.03 11.27
C PRO A 282 -7.26 4.16 10.01
N GLU A 283 -7.73 2.91 10.04
CA GLU A 283 -7.55 1.92 8.98
C GLU A 283 -8.13 2.39 7.63
N MET A 284 -9.42 2.74 7.60
CA MET A 284 -10.10 3.19 6.38
C MET A 284 -9.58 4.53 5.86
N PRO A 285 -9.36 5.57 6.69
CA PRO A 285 -8.72 6.81 6.24
C PRO A 285 -7.34 6.59 5.59
N ILE A 286 -6.49 5.75 6.19
CA ILE A 286 -5.17 5.46 5.63
C ILE A 286 -5.30 4.67 4.32
N ALA A 287 -6.14 3.63 4.27
CA ALA A 287 -6.36 2.86 3.05
C ALA A 287 -6.89 3.74 1.91
N ALA A 288 -7.87 4.60 2.19
CA ALA A 288 -8.40 5.55 1.21
C ALA A 288 -7.32 6.55 0.74
N GLY A 289 -6.46 7.01 1.64
CA GLY A 289 -5.32 7.86 1.31
C GLY A 289 -4.29 7.17 0.41
N LEU A 290 -3.96 5.90 0.68
CA LEU A 290 -3.03 5.13 -0.15
C LEU A 290 -3.59 4.88 -1.55
N VAL A 291 -4.81 4.34 -1.65
CA VAL A 291 -5.48 4.08 -2.96
C VAL A 291 -5.70 5.38 -3.72
N GLY A 292 -6.15 6.43 -3.04
CA GLY A 292 -6.31 7.75 -3.65
C GLY A 292 -4.99 8.32 -4.15
N THR A 293 -3.88 8.12 -3.45
CA THR A 293 -2.57 8.61 -3.90
C THR A 293 -2.14 7.92 -5.18
N MET A 294 -2.30 6.59 -5.29
CA MET A 294 -1.96 5.85 -6.52
C MET A 294 -2.75 6.34 -7.75
N LEU A 295 -4.02 6.68 -7.57
CA LEU A 295 -4.85 7.20 -8.65
C LEU A 295 -4.52 8.66 -9.03
N VAL A 296 -4.25 9.52 -8.04
CA VAL A 296 -4.11 10.97 -8.23
C VAL A 296 -2.70 11.39 -8.63
N SER A 297 -1.68 10.66 -8.17
CA SER A 297 -0.28 11.03 -8.37
C SER A 297 0.08 11.10 -9.86
N PRO A 298 0.77 12.18 -10.31
CA PRO A 298 1.12 12.39 -11.72
C PRO A 298 2.19 11.42 -12.23
N TYR A 299 2.87 10.74 -11.32
CA TYR A 299 3.95 9.82 -11.61
C TYR A 299 3.91 8.66 -10.61
N VAL A 300 3.31 7.55 -11.03
CA VAL A 300 3.23 6.30 -10.28
C VAL A 300 3.83 5.23 -11.16
N ASN A 301 4.86 4.57 -10.66
CA ASN A 301 5.44 3.43 -11.33
C ASN A 301 4.86 2.13 -10.78
N TYR A 302 5.01 1.04 -11.54
CA TYR A 302 4.46 -0.27 -11.24
C TYR A 302 4.75 -0.74 -9.80
N TYR A 303 5.99 -0.61 -9.38
CA TYR A 303 6.45 -0.98 -8.04
C TYR A 303 5.86 -0.12 -6.91
N ASP A 304 5.32 1.06 -7.22
CA ASP A 304 4.66 1.93 -6.22
C ASP A 304 3.32 1.33 -5.77
N LEU A 305 2.70 0.48 -6.59
CA LEU A 305 1.48 -0.26 -6.26
C LEU A 305 1.67 -1.22 -5.08
N ALA A 306 2.91 -1.45 -4.62
CA ALA A 306 3.17 -2.08 -3.32
C ALA A 306 2.45 -1.38 -2.15
N ALA A 307 2.11 -0.09 -2.28
CA ALA A 307 1.26 0.63 -1.31
C ALA A 307 -0.14 0.02 -1.15
N LEU A 308 -0.69 -0.58 -2.21
CA LEU A 308 -2.00 -1.23 -2.18
C LEU A 308 -2.03 -2.45 -1.26
N LEU A 309 -0.88 -3.12 -1.04
CA LEU A 309 -0.74 -4.22 -0.09
C LEU A 309 -1.09 -3.77 1.34
N LEU A 310 -0.52 -2.64 1.78
CA LEU A 310 -0.83 -2.10 3.10
C LEU A 310 -2.29 -1.66 3.19
N ALA A 311 -2.82 -1.01 2.16
CA ALA A 311 -4.23 -0.64 2.11
C ALA A 311 -5.12 -1.90 2.25
N ALA A 312 -4.79 -2.99 1.56
CA ALA A 312 -5.52 -4.26 1.63
C ALA A 312 -5.50 -4.84 3.04
N TRP A 313 -4.34 -4.91 3.68
CA TRP A 313 -4.22 -5.41 5.06
C TRP A 313 -4.99 -4.56 6.07
N LEU A 314 -4.96 -3.23 5.95
CA LEU A 314 -5.73 -2.34 6.81
C LEU A 314 -7.24 -2.51 6.60
N VAL A 315 -7.70 -2.63 5.35
CA VAL A 315 -9.12 -2.88 5.03
C VAL A 315 -9.56 -4.23 5.56
N LEU A 316 -8.76 -5.29 5.46
CA LEU A 316 -9.10 -6.60 6.01
C LEU A 316 -9.29 -6.57 7.54
N ARG A 317 -8.58 -5.68 8.25
CA ARG A 317 -8.74 -5.50 9.69
C ARG A 317 -10.05 -4.84 10.10
N THR A 318 -10.75 -4.16 9.19
CA THR A 318 -12.06 -3.57 9.48
C THR A 318 -13.22 -4.54 9.27
N GLN A 319 -12.94 -5.83 9.09
CA GLN A 319 -13.92 -6.90 8.84
C GLN A 319 -14.92 -6.54 7.73
N PRO A 320 -14.45 -6.25 6.50
CA PRO A 320 -15.31 -5.74 5.45
C PRO A 320 -16.28 -6.83 4.96
N ARG A 321 -17.32 -6.43 4.22
CA ARG A 321 -18.32 -7.36 3.69
C ARG A 321 -17.67 -8.43 2.81
N GLY A 322 -18.32 -9.59 2.66
CA GLY A 322 -17.79 -10.71 1.86
C GLY A 322 -17.35 -10.30 0.45
N TRP A 323 -18.16 -9.47 -0.23
CA TRP A 323 -17.82 -8.97 -1.57
C TRP A 323 -16.64 -7.96 -1.56
N GLN A 324 -16.54 -7.09 -0.55
CA GLN A 324 -15.39 -6.19 -0.39
C GLN A 324 -14.10 -6.98 -0.10
N ARG A 325 -14.20 -8.05 0.68
CA ARG A 325 -13.10 -9.00 0.89
C ARG A 325 -12.70 -9.70 -0.39
N ALA A 326 -13.66 -10.07 -1.24
CA ALA A 326 -13.40 -10.73 -2.52
C ALA A 326 -12.74 -9.82 -3.55
N ILE A 327 -12.98 -8.50 -3.50
CA ILE A 327 -12.31 -7.53 -4.38
C ILE A 327 -10.80 -7.54 -4.17
N ILE A 328 -10.31 -7.60 -2.93
CA ILE A 328 -8.88 -7.50 -2.60
C ILE A 328 -8.00 -8.50 -3.38
N PRO A 329 -8.26 -9.82 -3.34
CA PRO A 329 -7.52 -10.77 -4.18
C PRO A 329 -7.86 -10.63 -5.67
N ALA A 330 -9.06 -10.17 -6.03
CA ALA A 330 -9.42 -9.93 -7.44
C ALA A 330 -8.64 -8.77 -8.07
N LEU A 331 -8.15 -7.81 -7.28
CA LEU A 331 -7.24 -6.74 -7.74
C LEU A 331 -5.90 -7.28 -8.22
N TYR A 332 -5.51 -8.48 -7.78
CA TYR A 332 -4.22 -9.04 -8.12
C TYR A 332 -4.02 -9.18 -9.63
N LEU A 333 -4.99 -9.75 -10.35
CA LEU A 333 -4.87 -10.00 -11.78
C LEU A 333 -4.67 -8.70 -12.61
N PRO A 334 -5.52 -7.66 -12.50
CA PRO A 334 -5.30 -6.43 -13.26
C PRO A 334 -4.01 -5.71 -12.85
N VAL A 335 -3.62 -5.76 -11.56
CA VAL A 335 -2.34 -5.20 -11.10
C VAL A 335 -1.17 -6.02 -11.65
N TYR A 336 -1.25 -7.34 -11.71
CA TYR A 336 -0.19 -8.19 -12.26
C TYR A 336 0.03 -7.92 -13.76
N LEU A 337 -1.07 -7.74 -14.50
CA LEU A 337 -1.04 -7.45 -15.94
C LEU A 337 -0.76 -5.98 -16.29
N ALA A 338 -0.60 -5.11 -15.29
CA ALA A 338 -0.42 -3.68 -15.51
C ALA A 338 0.77 -3.28 -16.41
N PRO A 339 1.91 -4.02 -16.44
CA PRO A 339 3.00 -3.73 -17.37
C PRO A 339 2.62 -3.97 -18.83
N LEU A 340 1.63 -4.83 -19.11
CA LEU A 340 1.13 -5.07 -20.46
C LEU A 340 0.01 -4.07 -20.79
N TRP A 341 -0.89 -3.85 -19.83
CA TRP A 341 -2.03 -2.97 -19.96
C TRP A 341 -2.22 -2.19 -18.66
N ALA A 342 -1.89 -0.91 -18.63
CA ALA A 342 -2.05 -0.09 -17.41
C ALA A 342 -3.52 0.18 -17.05
N TRP A 343 -4.40 0.27 -18.05
CA TRP A 343 -5.79 0.70 -17.84
C TRP A 343 -6.67 -0.23 -16.99
N PRO A 344 -6.55 -1.58 -17.03
CA PRO A 344 -7.29 -2.46 -16.15
C PRO A 344 -6.89 -2.28 -14.69
N ALA A 345 -5.60 -2.02 -14.41
CA ALA A 345 -5.12 -1.74 -13.05
C ALA A 345 -5.74 -0.46 -12.49
N VAL A 346 -5.67 0.64 -13.24
CA VAL A 346 -6.28 1.92 -12.85
C VAL A 346 -7.79 1.79 -12.66
N LEU A 347 -8.48 1.07 -13.56
CA LEU A 347 -9.91 0.81 -13.42
C LEU A 347 -10.23 -0.01 -12.15
N ALA A 348 -9.44 -1.05 -11.89
CA ALA A 348 -9.61 -1.91 -10.71
C ALA A 348 -9.37 -1.13 -9.40
N GLU A 349 -8.35 -0.26 -9.36
CA GLU A 349 -8.11 0.66 -8.25
C GLU A 349 -9.27 1.64 -8.04
N GLY A 350 -9.82 2.20 -9.12
CA GLY A 350 -11.01 3.06 -9.07
C GLY A 350 -12.24 2.32 -8.53
N ILE A 351 -12.50 1.11 -9.01
CA ILE A 351 -13.57 0.23 -8.52
C ILE A 351 -13.36 -0.06 -7.03
N TRP A 352 -12.13 -0.32 -6.60
CA TRP A 352 -11.82 -0.56 -5.20
C TRP A 352 -12.09 0.68 -4.35
N LEU A 353 -11.68 1.87 -4.79
CA LEU A 353 -11.96 3.11 -4.08
C LEU A 353 -13.47 3.35 -3.94
N VAL A 354 -14.26 3.10 -4.99
CA VAL A 354 -15.74 3.14 -4.93
C VAL A 354 -16.29 2.10 -3.96
N ALA A 355 -15.72 0.89 -3.94
CA ALA A 355 -16.10 -0.15 -2.99
C ALA A 355 -15.85 0.26 -1.54
N LEU A 356 -14.74 0.96 -1.25
CA LEU A 356 -14.42 1.50 0.07
C LEU A 356 -15.40 2.58 0.55
N ALA A 357 -16.06 3.29 -0.37
CA ALA A 357 -17.10 4.28 -0.03
C ALA A 357 -18.41 3.66 0.49
N GLN A 358 -18.65 2.39 0.19
CA GLN A 358 -19.87 1.71 0.61
C GLN A 358 -19.75 1.23 2.07
N ARG A 359 -20.34 1.97 3.01
CA ARG A 359 -20.35 1.57 4.43
C ARG A 359 -21.05 0.22 4.63
N GLY A 360 -20.44 -0.65 5.44
CA GLY A 360 -21.12 -1.71 6.18
C GLY A 360 -22.31 -1.16 6.96
N LYS A 361 -23.45 -1.87 7.02
CA LYS A 361 -24.39 -1.66 8.13
C LYS A 361 -23.62 -2.10 9.36
N VAL A 362 -23.16 -1.16 10.17
CA VAL A 362 -22.58 -1.46 11.48
C VAL A 362 -23.74 -2.02 12.30
N GLN A 363 -23.77 -3.35 12.51
CA GLN A 363 -24.51 -3.88 13.65
C GLN A 363 -23.81 -3.33 14.88
N ARG A 364 -24.46 -2.39 15.57
CA ARG A 364 -24.00 -1.95 16.88
C ARG A 364 -23.96 -3.19 17.77
N VAL A 365 -22.79 -3.51 18.31
CA VAL A 365 -22.67 -4.46 19.41
C VAL A 365 -23.50 -3.89 20.56
N GLY A 366 -24.68 -4.48 20.79
CA GLY A 366 -25.63 -4.06 21.84
C GLY A 366 -27.09 -3.89 21.40
N GLU A 367 -27.43 -3.93 20.11
CA GLU A 367 -28.85 -3.99 19.72
C GLU A 367 -29.32 -5.46 19.72
N PRO A 368 -30.37 -5.81 20.48
CA PRO A 368 -30.93 -7.15 20.44
C PRO A 368 -31.40 -7.43 19.01
N VAL A 369 -31.03 -8.60 18.49
CA VAL A 369 -31.61 -9.14 17.27
C VAL A 369 -33.13 -9.09 17.46
N LYS A 370 -33.82 -8.21 16.73
CA LYS A 370 -35.26 -8.33 16.56
C LYS A 370 -35.46 -9.64 15.82
N SER A 371 -35.71 -10.70 16.58
CA SER A 371 -36.26 -11.93 16.04
C SER A 371 -37.60 -11.54 15.44
N ASP A 372 -37.71 -11.61 14.12
CA ASP A 372 -39.00 -11.53 13.45
C ASP A 372 -39.94 -12.53 14.13
N SER A 373 -41.09 -11.99 14.50
CA SER A 373 -42.13 -12.63 15.29
C SER A 373 -42.51 -14.01 14.75
N VAL A 374 -41.98 -15.06 15.37
CA VAL A 374 -42.65 -16.36 15.41
C VAL A 374 -43.74 -16.24 16.46
N ARG A 375 -44.98 -16.08 16.00
CA ARG A 375 -46.18 -16.12 16.83
C ARG A 375 -46.17 -17.42 17.67
N PRO A 376 -46.34 -17.37 19.00
CA PRO A 376 -46.55 -18.58 19.77
C PRO A 376 -47.91 -19.16 19.41
N ASN A 377 -47.90 -20.35 18.80
CA ASN A 377 -49.13 -21.11 18.57
C ASN A 377 -49.62 -21.60 19.93
N ALA A 378 -50.64 -20.95 20.47
CA ALA A 378 -51.31 -21.37 21.69
C ALA A 378 -52.15 -22.61 21.39
N GLN A 379 -51.57 -23.80 21.56
CA GLN A 379 -52.31 -25.04 21.84
C GLN A 379 -51.32 -26.17 22.16
N SER A 380 -51.21 -26.51 23.44
CA SER A 380 -51.02 -27.88 23.99
C SER A 380 -50.40 -27.83 25.40
N GLY A 381 -51.09 -27.16 26.32
CA GLY A 381 -50.88 -27.40 27.75
C GLY A 381 -51.47 -28.76 28.15
N ARG A 382 -50.77 -29.87 27.87
CA ARG A 382 -51.03 -31.14 28.55
C ARG A 382 -50.02 -31.29 29.68
N THR A 383 -50.46 -30.98 30.89
CA THR A 383 -49.73 -31.26 32.11
C THR A 383 -49.55 -32.77 32.30
N ARG A 384 -48.33 -33.20 32.67
CA ARG A 384 -47.89 -34.58 32.99
C ARG A 384 -48.79 -35.37 33.96
N LYS A 385 -49.78 -34.74 34.58
CA LYS A 385 -50.75 -35.38 35.49
C LYS A 385 -51.93 -36.06 34.76
N GLN A 386 -52.27 -35.67 33.53
CA GLN A 386 -53.37 -36.28 32.76
C GLN A 386 -52.95 -37.49 31.91
N ALA A 387 -51.65 -37.74 31.74
CA ALA A 387 -51.15 -38.90 31.01
C ALA A 387 -51.08 -40.18 31.88
N PHE A 388 -51.16 -40.06 33.21
CA PHE A 388 -51.11 -41.19 34.13
C PHE A 388 -52.50 -41.75 34.43
N ASP A 389 -53.53 -40.90 34.53
CA ASP A 389 -54.92 -41.32 34.81
C ASP A 389 -55.63 -41.98 33.61
N GLY A 390 -55.12 -41.79 32.39
CA GLY A 390 -55.64 -42.43 31.18
C GLY A 390 -55.14 -43.87 30.96
N TRP A 391 -54.07 -44.29 31.64
CA TRP A 391 -53.51 -45.63 31.49
C TRP A 391 -54.18 -46.66 32.43
N VAL A 392 -54.69 -46.22 33.59
CA VAL A 392 -55.31 -47.10 34.60
C VAL A 392 -56.77 -47.47 34.26
N LYS A 393 -57.44 -46.78 33.33
CA LYS A 393 -58.83 -47.07 32.95
C LYS A 393 -59.01 -48.01 31.75
N ASN A 394 -57.94 -48.47 31.10
CA ASN A 394 -57.99 -49.36 29.92
C ASN A 394 -57.38 -50.75 30.13
N SER A 395 -57.13 -51.16 31.38
CA SER A 395 -56.59 -52.49 31.73
C SER A 395 -57.51 -53.33 32.63
N SER A 396 -58.79 -52.96 32.73
CA SER A 396 -59.84 -53.79 33.33
C SER A 396 -61.07 -53.79 32.42
N GLY A 397 -61.05 -54.70 31.45
CA GLY A 397 -62.12 -55.01 30.50
C GLY A 397 -61.74 -56.25 29.72
#